data_AF-A0A2V5T3U6-F1
#
_entry.id   AF-A0A2V5T3U6-F1
#
_cell.length_a   1.000
_cell.length_b   1.000
_cell.length_c   1.000
_cell.angle_alpha   90.00
_cell.angle_beta   90.00
_cell.angle_gamma   90.00
#
_symmetry.space_group_name_H-M   'P 1'
#
loop_
_entity.id
_entity.type
_entity.pdbx_description
1 polymer ?
#
loop_
_entity_poly.entity_id
_entity_poly.type
_entity_poly.pdbx_seq_one_letter_code
_entity_poly.pdbx_strand_id
1 'polypeptide(L)'
;MRRRQLVVIDEIGPMEIRSAIFREAINEALDSEVPVLATISARSLPFTDAIKSRPDVTLIEVRPDNRERLVSELSDRFTHPNPR
;
A
#
# COMPACT_ATOMS: atom_id res chain seq x y z
N MET A 1 24.31 7.70 7.07
CA MET A 1 23.06 6.92 7.20
C MET A 1 22.27 7.02 5.91
N ARG A 2 21.98 5.92 5.21
CA ARG A 2 21.02 5.96 4.10
C ARG A 2 19.62 6.18 4.70
N ARG A 3 18.92 7.24 4.28
CA ARG A 3 17.50 7.42 4.62
C ARG A 3 16.74 6.24 4.01
N ARG A 4 16.03 5.49 4.84
CA ARG A 4 15.05 4.51 4.37
C ARG A 4 13.90 5.30 3.77
N GLN A 5 13.55 4.98 2.53
CA GLN A 5 12.43 5.60 1.83
C GLN A 5 11.24 4.63 1.93
N LEU A 6 10.06 5.18 2.20
CA LEU A 6 8.78 4.49 2.23
C LEU A 6 7.78 5.43 1.55
N VAL A 7 7.06 4.93 0.56
CA VAL A 7 5.93 5.66 -0.02
C VAL A 7 4.70 5.34 0.82
N VAL A 8 4.00 6.38 1.29
CA VAL A 8 2.75 6.25 2.03
C VAL A 8 1.62 6.89 1.23
N ILE A 9 0.52 6.15 1.04
CA ILE A 9 -0.65 6.61 0.28
C ILE A 9 -1.91 6.40 1.11
N ASP A 10 -2.63 7.49 1.40
CA ASP A 10 -3.93 7.45 2.07
C ASP A 10 -4.89 8.37 1.29
N GLU A 11 -5.77 7.92 0.39
CA GLU A 11 -6.19 6.55 0.01
C GLU A 11 -6.06 6.34 -1.52
N ILE A 12 -5.93 5.08 -1.96
CA ILE A 12 -6.25 4.67 -3.34
C ILE A 12 -7.77 4.43 -3.45
N GLY A 13 -8.51 5.54 -3.54
CA GLY A 13 -9.97 5.56 -3.51
C GLY A 13 -10.62 5.81 -4.89
N PRO A 14 -11.96 5.64 -4.99
CA PRO A 14 -12.69 5.85 -6.24
C PRO A 14 -12.58 7.29 -6.77
N MET A 15 -12.35 8.26 -5.90
CA MET A 15 -12.26 9.67 -6.29
C MET A 15 -10.92 9.97 -6.95
N GLU A 16 -9.83 9.44 -6.39
CA GLU A 16 -8.44 9.70 -6.75
C GLU A 16 -8.09 8.98 -8.05
N ILE A 17 -8.55 7.73 -8.24
CA ILE A 17 -8.27 6.94 -9.44
C ILE A 17 -8.91 7.50 -10.72
N ARG A 18 -9.74 8.55 -10.63
CA ARG A 18 -10.22 9.30 -11.81
C ARG A 18 -9.12 10.14 -12.45
N SER A 19 -8.04 10.43 -11.73
CA SER A 19 -6.86 11.10 -12.26
C SER A 19 -5.93 10.10 -12.94
N ALA A 20 -5.65 10.31 -14.22
CA ALA A 20 -4.70 9.49 -14.98
C ALA A 20 -3.28 9.58 -14.37
N ILE A 21 -2.84 10.79 -14.02
CA ILE A 21 -1.54 11.06 -13.41
C ILE A 21 -1.41 10.34 -12.05
N PHE A 22 -2.50 10.29 -11.26
CA PHE A 22 -2.48 9.57 -9.99
C PHE A 22 -2.33 8.06 -10.19
N ARG A 23 -3.04 7.49 -11.18
CA ARG A 23 -2.91 6.07 -11.53
C ARG A 23 -1.51 5.71 -12.02
N GLU A 24 -0.91 6.57 -12.83
CA GLU A 24 0.47 6.43 -13.31
C GLU A 24 1.46 6.46 -12.13
N ALA A 25 1.36 7.46 -11.25
CA ALA A 25 2.21 7.57 -10.07
C ALA A 25 2.10 6.37 -9.12
N ILE A 26 0.90 5.78 -8.96
CA ILE A 26 0.72 4.54 -8.19
C ILE A 26 1.48 3.39 -8.85
N ASN A 27 1.32 3.20 -10.16
CA ASN A 27 2.01 2.12 -10.87
C ASN A 27 3.53 2.28 -10.78
N GLU A 28 4.05 3.49 -10.97
CA GLU A 28 5.48 3.79 -10.81
C GLU A 28 5.98 3.50 -9.39
N ALA A 29 5.21 3.86 -8.37
CA ALA A 29 5.56 3.57 -6.98
C ALA A 29 5.60 2.06 -6.71
N LEU A 30 4.59 1.32 -7.18
CA LEU A 30 4.48 -0.14 -7.02
C LEU A 30 5.56 -0.91 -7.81
N ASP A 31 6.05 -0.37 -8.91
CA ASP A 31 7.10 -0.99 -9.74
C ASP A 31 8.52 -0.57 -9.31
N SER A 32 8.65 0.30 -8.29
CA SER A 32 9.93 0.75 -7.76
C SER A 32 10.51 -0.20 -6.71
N GLU A 33 11.80 -0.03 -6.38
CA GLU A 33 12.43 -0.72 -5.25
C GLU A 33 12.04 -0.13 -3.87
N VAL A 34 11.31 0.99 -3.86
CA VAL A 34 10.89 1.65 -2.62
C VAL A 34 9.62 0.97 -2.12
N PRO A 35 9.57 0.50 -0.85
CA PRO A 35 8.37 -0.11 -0.31
C PRO A 35 7.20 0.88 -0.30
N VAL A 36 5.99 0.35 -0.46
CA VAL A 36 4.73 1.11 -0.44
C VAL A 36 3.86 0.61 0.71
N LEU A 37 3.31 1.53 1.50
CA LEU A 37 2.21 1.30 2.43
C LEU A 37 1.02 2.15 1.99
N ALA A 38 -0.10 1.51 1.64
CA ALA A 38 -1.26 2.21 1.12
C ALA A 38 -2.57 1.69 1.73
N THR A 39 -3.55 2.59 1.91
CA THR A 39 -4.96 2.22 2.06
C THR A 39 -5.60 2.16 0.67
N ILE A 40 -6.48 1.18 0.46
CA ILE A 40 -7.12 0.95 -0.84
C ILE A 40 -8.58 0.60 -0.62
N SER A 41 -9.45 1.14 -1.46
CA SER A 41 -10.89 0.93 -1.34
C SER A 41 -11.25 -0.56 -1.39
N ALA A 42 -12.05 -1.03 -0.44
CA ALA A 42 -12.58 -2.39 -0.42
C ALA A 42 -13.49 -2.67 -1.63
N ARG A 43 -14.14 -1.65 -2.18
CA ARG A 43 -14.99 -1.76 -3.38
C ARG A 43 -14.19 -2.30 -4.56
N SER A 44 -14.81 -3.20 -5.32
CA SER A 44 -14.26 -3.70 -6.58
C SER A 44 -14.34 -2.62 -7.65
N LEU A 45 -13.18 -2.27 -8.19
CA LEU A 45 -13.00 -1.36 -9.32
C LEU A 45 -11.83 -1.92 -10.15
N PRO A 46 -11.89 -1.91 -11.50
CA PRO A 46 -10.87 -2.57 -12.32
C PRO A 46 -9.43 -2.19 -11.97
N PHE A 47 -9.17 -0.92 -11.66
CA PHE A 47 -7.83 -0.45 -11.27
C PHE A 47 -7.40 -0.94 -9.88
N THR A 48 -8.27 -0.89 -8.87
CA THR A 48 -7.92 -1.34 -7.52
C THR A 48 -7.83 -2.86 -7.45
N ASP A 49 -8.63 -3.58 -8.23
CA ASP A 49 -8.60 -5.05 -8.29
C ASP A 49 -7.31 -5.56 -8.97
N ALA A 50 -6.80 -4.83 -9.97
CA ALA A 50 -5.49 -5.12 -10.54
C ALA A 50 -4.37 -4.98 -9.50
N ILE A 51 -4.43 -3.95 -8.64
CA ILE A 51 -3.45 -3.77 -7.54
C ILE A 51 -3.57 -4.89 -6.49
N LYS A 52 -4.80 -5.21 -6.05
CA LYS A 52 -5.07 -6.25 -5.04
C LYS A 52 -4.63 -7.65 -5.49
N SER A 53 -4.61 -7.91 -6.80
CA SER A 53 -4.24 -9.21 -7.37
C SER A 53 -2.77 -9.35 -7.70
N ARG A 54 -1.95 -8.30 -7.50
CA ARG A 54 -0.51 -8.39 -7.75
C ARG A 54 0.14 -9.41 -6.80
N PRO A 55 1.07 -10.26 -7.28
CA PRO A 55 1.70 -11.29 -6.46
C PRO A 55 2.66 -10.73 -5.40
N ASP A 56 3.15 -9.50 -5.57
CA ASP A 56 4.04 -8.80 -4.65
C ASP A 56 3.29 -7.93 -3.61
N VAL A 57 1.96 -7.91 -3.66
CA VAL A 57 1.12 -7.15 -2.72
C VAL A 57 0.66 -8.05 -1.56
N THR A 58 0.92 -7.59 -0.33
CA THR A 58 0.27 -8.14 0.87
C THR A 58 -1.02 -7.36 1.14
N LEU A 59 -2.17 -7.95 0.82
CA LEU A 59 -3.47 -7.35 1.12
C LEU A 59 -3.92 -7.74 2.54
N ILE A 60 -4.23 -6.73 3.36
CA ILE A 60 -4.73 -6.92 4.72
C ILE A 60 -6.09 -6.24 4.84
N GLU A 61 -7.11 -7.00 5.21
CA GLU A 61 -8.41 -6.43 5.53
C GLU A 61 -8.41 -5.93 6.98
N VAL A 62 -8.58 -4.61 7.15
CA VAL A 62 -8.68 -3.98 8.46
C VAL A 62 -10.07 -4.21 9.03
N ARG A 63 -10.12 -4.76 10.24
CA ARG A 63 -11.33 -5.04 11.02
C ARG A 63 -11.21 -4.42 12.40
N PRO A 64 -12.32 -4.16 13.11
CA PRO A 64 -12.28 -3.62 14.47
C PRO A 64 -11.43 -4.44 15.45
N ASP A 65 -11.32 -5.76 15.26
CA ASP A 65 -10.59 -6.69 16.12
C ASP A 65 -9.09 -6.82 15.80
N ASN A 66 -8.63 -6.28 14.67
CA ASN A 66 -7.21 -6.34 14.26
C ASN A 66 -6.55 -4.95 14.17
N ARG A 67 -7.31 -3.85 14.15
CA ARG A 67 -6.80 -2.51 13.88
C ARG A 67 -5.66 -2.09 14.83
N GLU A 68 -5.76 -2.36 16.14
CA GLU A 68 -4.73 -1.99 17.11
C GLU A 68 -3.45 -2.79 16.88
N ARG A 69 -3.59 -4.10 16.65
CA ARG A 69 -2.46 -4.99 16.41
C ARG A 69 -1.70 -4.63 15.13
N LEU A 70 -2.43 -4.25 14.08
CA LEU A 70 -1.84 -3.84 12.80
C LEU A 70 -0.92 -2.62 12.94
N VAL A 71 -1.18 -1.70 13.88
CA VAL A 71 -0.29 -0.56 14.13
C VAL A 71 1.11 -1.04 14.50
N SER A 72 1.21 -1.95 15.48
CA SER A 72 2.51 -2.50 15.89
C SER A 72 3.15 -3.34 14.78
N GLU A 73 2.41 -4.26 14.16
CA GLU A 73 2.94 -5.18 13.15
C GLU A 73 3.50 -4.44 11.92
N LEU A 74 2.78 -3.44 11.43
CA LEU A 74 3.21 -2.65 10.28
C LEU A 74 4.35 -1.70 10.65
N SER A 75 4.29 -1.07 11.82
CA SER A 75 5.39 -0.21 12.29
C SER A 75 6.70 -0.99 12.41
N ASP A 76 6.65 -2.19 12.99
CA ASP A 76 7.81 -3.07 13.11
C ASP A 76 8.34 -3.50 11.75
N ARG A 77 7.45 -3.90 10.82
CA ARG A 77 7.82 -4.31 9.46
C ARG A 77 8.59 -3.23 8.69
N PHE A 78 8.20 -1.96 8.81
CA PHE A 78 8.82 -0.86 8.07
C PHE A 78 9.98 -0.19 8.82
N THR A 79 10.10 -0.38 10.13
CA THR A 79 11.22 0.13 10.93
C THR A 79 12.37 -0.88 11.01
N HIS A 80 12.06 -2.18 11.09
CA HIS A 80 13.00 -3.29 11.23
C HIS A 80 12.72 -4.39 10.19
N PRO A 81 12.94 -4.14 8.88
CA PRO A 81 12.76 -5.20 7.89
C PRO A 81 13.73 -6.33 8.19
N ASN A 82 13.18 -7.53 8.36
CA ASN A 82 13.94 -8.76 8.54
C ASN A 82 14.99 -8.84 7.41
N PRO A 83 16.27 -9.11 7.71
CA PRO A 83 17.26 -9.33 6.66
C PRO A 83 16.77 -10.50 5.81
N ARG A 84 16.63 -10.26 4.50
CA ARG A 84 16.32 -11.30 3.51
C ARG A 84 17.36 -12.40 3.57
#